data_AF-A0A9E5H7Q6-F1
#
_entry.id   AF-A0A9E5H7Q6-F1
#
_cell.length_a   1.000
_cell.length_b   1.000
_cell.length_c   1.000
_cell.angle_alpha   90.00
_cell.angle_beta   90.00
_cell.angle_gamma   90.00
#
_symmetry.space_group_name_H-M   'P 1'
#
loop_
_entity.id
_entity.type
_entity.pdbx_description
1 polymer ?
#
loop_
_entity_poly.entity_id
_entity_poly.type
_entity_poly.pdbx_seq_one_letter_code
_entity_poly.pdbx_strand_id
1 'polypeptide(L)'
;MPLMLETGQPMHAFDLNKIKGNVVIRNASKQEKMTLLNDQTIEVIENDLVIADDNGPLALAGVMGGLDSSVETNTTDIFIESAFFTPVSMAGKARRYGLNTDSSHRFERGVDFSQTEHALTRVINLINEYCGGQTSRVSSVSHDLPQRRPIQLRPSKVTRILGRDVSQDEVAQILNNLDLSFTLGDGVFTVTPPAYRFDLEIEEDLVEEVIRIAGYDNIGAMNPKMMLNPRSSKNSHSDMHKIRHTMSDLGYSELVSYSFIDESMESILHGNDHIIKLENPIAENMNTMRSHLWSSHIDALKFNINRGRTQIKFFEIANKFSQDNSNFSEEQVLSGLVSGEAIPKNWIEKNRAHDFYDVKSDLEQLLGDGITMKQSAETIGAFHPGQSADIFRDNKKIGCLGKLHPSLQKQLDVDQEVYLFEIGLNHLSGNDFKLNTEILKSVPLQRDIAVLVDEDVVAGDVVDVVRKRNINFIKDFRIFDVYQGQGIAKGKKSLAFLILMQDTYKTLEEKDVEKSVTEVINLLKKEFNAELRL
;
A
#
# COMPACT_ATOMS: atom_id res chain seq x y z
N MET A 1 -4.60 0.81 -45.14
CA MET A 1 -4.97 1.68 -43.99
C MET A 1 -6.40 2.27 -44.10
N PRO A 2 -6.85 2.84 -45.24
CA PRO A 2 -8.19 3.47 -45.32
C PRO A 2 -9.37 2.52 -45.08
N LEU A 3 -9.28 1.29 -45.57
CA LEU A 3 -10.42 0.37 -45.50
C LEU A 3 -10.64 -0.25 -44.11
N MET A 4 -9.57 -0.51 -43.35
CA MET A 4 -9.70 -0.92 -41.94
C MET A 4 -10.40 0.15 -41.10
N LEU A 5 -10.27 1.43 -41.48
CA LEU A 5 -11.01 2.52 -40.85
C LEU A 5 -12.48 2.58 -41.32
N GLU A 6 -12.76 2.24 -42.58
CA GLU A 6 -14.12 2.17 -43.13
C GLU A 6 -14.91 0.98 -42.57
N THR A 7 -14.31 -0.20 -42.47
CA THR A 7 -15.03 -1.46 -42.14
C THR A 7 -14.70 -2.02 -40.77
N GLY A 8 -13.65 -1.53 -40.11
CA GLY A 8 -13.12 -2.13 -38.87
C GLY A 8 -12.33 -3.42 -39.07
N GLN A 9 -12.25 -3.98 -40.29
CA GLN A 9 -11.57 -5.24 -40.59
C GLN A 9 -10.08 -4.99 -40.89
N PRO A 10 -9.14 -5.48 -40.06
CA PRO A 10 -7.73 -5.51 -40.42
C PRO A 10 -7.48 -6.54 -41.52
N MET A 11 -6.65 -6.17 -42.49
CA MET A 11 -6.26 -7.01 -43.63
C MET A 11 -4.76 -6.84 -43.90
N HIS A 12 -4.16 -7.85 -44.52
CA HIS A 12 -2.75 -7.84 -44.90
C HIS A 12 -2.56 -8.20 -46.37
N ALA A 13 -1.53 -7.65 -46.99
CA ALA A 13 -1.14 -8.00 -48.35
C ALA A 13 0.30 -8.49 -48.34
N PHE A 14 0.52 -9.68 -48.89
CA PHE A 14 1.81 -10.30 -49.06
C PHE A 14 2.22 -10.22 -50.52
N ASP A 15 3.53 -10.15 -50.80
CA ASP A 15 4.03 -10.35 -52.16
C ASP A 15 3.89 -11.83 -52.54
N LEU A 16 3.06 -12.11 -53.55
CA LEU A 16 2.74 -13.48 -53.96
C LEU A 16 4.00 -14.23 -54.43
N ASN A 17 4.98 -13.54 -55.02
CA ASN A 17 6.20 -14.16 -55.51
C ASN A 17 7.14 -14.62 -54.37
N LYS A 18 6.94 -14.08 -53.17
CA LYS A 18 7.72 -14.41 -51.99
C LYS A 18 7.15 -15.60 -51.20
N ILE A 19 5.87 -15.93 -51.38
CA ILE A 19 5.21 -17.10 -50.76
C ILE A 19 5.69 -18.40 -51.44
N LYS A 20 6.05 -19.41 -50.65
CA LYS A 20 6.45 -20.75 -51.10
C LYS A 20 5.40 -21.80 -50.75
N GLY A 21 4.80 -22.39 -51.78
CA GLY A 21 3.79 -23.42 -51.62
C GLY A 21 2.46 -22.84 -51.14
N ASN A 22 1.88 -23.46 -50.10
CA ASN A 22 0.57 -23.06 -49.59
C ASN A 22 0.69 -22.20 -48.33
N VAL A 23 -0.21 -21.24 -48.16
CA VAL A 23 -0.36 -20.51 -46.91
C VAL A 23 -1.02 -21.42 -45.86
N VAL A 24 -0.40 -21.53 -44.70
CA VAL A 24 -0.85 -22.35 -43.56
C VAL A 24 -0.95 -21.48 -42.32
N ILE A 25 -2.11 -21.50 -41.68
CA ILE A 25 -2.37 -20.81 -40.42
C ILE A 25 -2.17 -21.84 -39.31
N ARG A 26 -1.16 -21.64 -38.47
CA ARG A 26 -0.76 -22.62 -37.46
C ARG A 26 -0.16 -21.96 -36.23
N ASN A 27 -0.03 -22.73 -35.17
CA ASN A 27 0.80 -22.34 -34.04
C ASN A 27 2.28 -22.35 -34.43
N ALA A 28 3.03 -21.40 -33.88
CA ALA A 28 4.47 -21.32 -33.99
C ALA A 28 5.13 -22.52 -33.30
N SER A 29 6.12 -23.09 -33.96
CA SER A 29 7.00 -24.11 -33.38
C SER A 29 8.01 -23.47 -32.44
N LYS A 30 8.62 -24.29 -31.59
CA LYS A 30 9.68 -23.84 -30.68
C LYS A 30 10.84 -23.20 -31.46
N GLN A 31 11.29 -22.01 -31.02
CA GLN A 31 12.43 -21.27 -31.57
C GLN A 31 12.27 -20.76 -33.01
N GLU A 32 11.04 -20.57 -33.51
CA GLU A 32 10.83 -19.85 -34.76
C GLU A 32 11.28 -18.39 -34.63
N LYS A 33 11.97 -17.86 -35.65
CA LYS A 33 12.38 -16.45 -35.71
C LYS A 33 11.75 -15.79 -36.92
N MET A 34 11.36 -14.53 -36.77
CA MET A 34 10.89 -13.72 -37.88
C MET A 34 11.33 -12.27 -37.70
N THR A 35 11.66 -11.61 -38.81
CA THR A 35 11.87 -10.17 -38.85
C THR A 35 10.56 -9.51 -39.25
N LEU A 36 10.07 -8.62 -38.41
CA LEU A 36 8.81 -7.89 -38.61
C LEU A 36 9.02 -6.66 -39.49
N LEU A 37 7.93 -6.09 -40.00
CA LEU A 37 7.94 -4.87 -40.84
C LEU A 37 8.55 -3.63 -40.19
N ASN A 38 8.74 -3.62 -38.87
CA ASN A 38 9.42 -2.56 -38.13
C ASN A 38 10.93 -2.85 -37.91
N ASP A 39 11.50 -3.77 -38.68
CA ASP A 39 12.88 -4.26 -38.60
C ASP A 39 13.24 -4.98 -37.29
N GLN A 40 12.26 -5.24 -36.41
CA GLN A 40 12.48 -6.00 -35.18
C GLN A 40 12.48 -7.50 -35.49
N THR A 41 13.58 -8.19 -35.19
CA THR A 41 13.61 -9.65 -35.18
C THR A 41 13.11 -10.18 -33.83
N ILE A 42 12.07 -11.00 -33.87
CA ILE A 42 11.50 -11.65 -32.68
C ILE A 42 11.74 -13.16 -32.73
N GLU A 43 11.87 -13.77 -31.56
CA GLU A 43 11.68 -15.22 -31.39
C GLU A 43 10.22 -15.45 -31.04
N VAL A 44 9.51 -16.14 -31.93
CA VAL A 44 8.08 -16.40 -31.77
C VAL A 44 7.90 -17.46 -30.70
N ILE A 45 7.12 -17.11 -29.68
CA ILE A 45 6.78 -17.97 -28.54
C ILE A 45 5.92 -19.13 -29.05
N GLU A 46 6.24 -20.34 -28.59
CA GLU A 46 5.48 -21.55 -28.90
C GLU A 46 3.98 -21.36 -28.61
N ASN A 47 3.12 -21.85 -29.52
CA ASN A 47 1.66 -21.69 -29.48
C ASN A 47 1.11 -20.28 -29.78
N ASP A 48 1.95 -19.34 -30.21
CA ASP A 48 1.44 -18.12 -30.85
C ASP A 48 0.99 -18.42 -32.27
N LEU A 49 -0.09 -17.77 -32.70
CA LEU A 49 -0.63 -17.99 -34.03
C LEU A 49 0.22 -17.23 -35.06
N VAL A 50 0.66 -17.95 -36.10
CA VAL A 50 1.41 -17.40 -37.23
C VAL A 50 0.72 -17.73 -38.53
N ILE A 51 0.92 -16.85 -39.50
CA ILE A 51 0.61 -17.11 -40.91
C ILE A 51 1.94 -17.53 -41.52
N ALA A 52 2.00 -18.73 -42.06
CA ALA A 52 3.22 -19.34 -42.54
C ALA A 52 3.03 -19.90 -43.95
N ASP A 53 4.13 -20.26 -44.59
CA ASP A 53 4.17 -21.06 -45.80
C ASP A 53 5.08 -22.30 -45.61
N ASP A 54 5.48 -22.96 -46.70
CA ASP A 54 6.34 -24.13 -46.64
C ASP A 54 7.76 -23.82 -46.11
N ASN A 55 8.18 -22.55 -46.12
CA ASN A 55 9.50 -22.10 -45.70
C ASN A 55 9.53 -21.50 -44.29
N GLY A 56 8.42 -20.99 -43.76
CA GLY A 56 8.38 -20.44 -42.40
C GLY A 56 7.27 -19.41 -42.15
N PRO A 57 7.31 -18.73 -41.00
CA PRO A 57 6.34 -17.69 -40.67
C PRO A 57 6.50 -16.45 -41.58
N LEU A 58 5.39 -16.07 -42.22
CA LEU A 58 5.24 -14.87 -43.04
C LEU A 58 4.76 -13.67 -42.22
N ALA A 59 3.97 -13.90 -41.16
CA ALA A 59 3.43 -12.86 -40.28
C ALA A 59 3.09 -13.41 -38.89
N LEU A 60 3.14 -12.54 -37.88
CA LEU A 60 2.51 -12.78 -36.59
C LEU A 60 1.02 -12.49 -36.74
N ALA A 61 0.20 -13.53 -36.70
CA ALA A 61 -1.20 -13.48 -37.11
C ALA A 61 -1.96 -12.38 -36.34
N GLY A 62 -2.67 -11.51 -37.07
CA GLY A 62 -3.45 -10.43 -36.49
C GLY A 62 -2.64 -9.33 -35.78
N VAL A 63 -1.31 -9.36 -35.81
CA VAL A 63 -0.45 -8.35 -35.15
C VAL A 63 0.38 -7.58 -36.16
N MET A 64 1.31 -8.23 -36.86
CA MET A 64 2.24 -7.58 -37.77
C MET A 64 2.78 -8.55 -38.82
N GLY A 65 2.88 -8.05 -40.07
CA GLY A 65 3.53 -8.77 -41.16
C GLY A 65 5.03 -8.93 -40.96
N GLY A 66 5.60 -9.94 -41.60
CA GLY A 66 7.05 -10.11 -41.73
C GLY A 66 7.61 -9.23 -42.85
N LEU A 67 8.88 -8.86 -42.70
CA LEU A 67 9.61 -8.09 -43.71
C LEU A 67 9.87 -8.92 -44.97
N ASP A 68 10.22 -10.21 -44.81
CA ASP A 68 10.56 -11.09 -45.93
C ASP A 68 9.38 -11.40 -46.86
N SER A 69 8.15 -11.13 -46.42
CA SER A 69 6.92 -11.39 -47.17
C SER A 69 6.22 -10.10 -47.65
N SER A 70 6.82 -8.93 -47.39
CA SER A 70 6.20 -7.63 -47.63
C SER A 70 6.12 -7.24 -49.11
N VAL A 71 5.08 -6.49 -49.46
CA VAL A 71 4.96 -5.80 -50.75
C VAL A 71 6.03 -4.71 -50.86
N GLU A 72 6.74 -4.69 -51.99
CA GLU A 72 7.81 -3.76 -52.33
C GLU A 72 7.47 -2.97 -53.61
N THR A 73 8.31 -1.99 -53.96
CA THR A 73 8.13 -1.16 -55.16
C THR A 73 8.10 -1.93 -56.49
N ASN A 74 8.65 -3.13 -56.52
CA ASN A 74 8.71 -4.02 -57.69
C ASN A 74 7.69 -5.18 -57.63
N THR A 75 6.85 -5.25 -56.59
CA THR A 75 5.83 -6.31 -56.47
C THR A 75 4.78 -6.15 -57.56
N THR A 76 4.55 -7.22 -58.32
CA THR A 76 3.56 -7.29 -59.40
C THR A 76 2.30 -8.03 -59.01
N ASP A 77 2.42 -9.01 -58.10
CA ASP A 77 1.36 -9.94 -57.72
C ASP A 77 1.26 -9.99 -56.20
N ILE A 78 0.03 -9.91 -55.68
CA ILE A 78 -0.21 -9.86 -54.23
C ILE A 78 -1.19 -10.95 -53.79
N PHE A 79 -0.97 -11.47 -52.58
CA PHE A 79 -1.91 -12.31 -51.86
C PHE A 79 -2.54 -11.49 -50.72
N ILE A 80 -3.86 -11.39 -50.69
CA ILE A 80 -4.58 -10.57 -49.70
C ILE A 80 -5.24 -11.48 -48.67
N GLU A 81 -4.95 -11.22 -47.41
CA GLU A 81 -5.52 -11.88 -46.26
C GLU A 81 -6.60 -10.99 -45.61
N SER A 82 -7.78 -11.56 -45.41
CA SER A 82 -8.83 -11.06 -44.53
C SER A 82 -9.25 -12.20 -43.63
N ALA A 83 -9.06 -12.05 -42.33
CA ALA A 83 -9.25 -13.14 -41.36
C ALA A 83 -10.01 -12.66 -40.13
N PHE A 84 -10.63 -13.61 -39.43
CA PHE A 84 -11.12 -13.43 -38.08
C PHE A 84 -10.26 -14.26 -37.12
N PHE A 85 -9.65 -13.58 -36.15
CA PHE A 85 -8.97 -14.22 -35.04
C PHE A 85 -9.80 -14.03 -33.77
N THR A 86 -9.98 -15.11 -32.99
CA THR A 86 -10.72 -15.04 -31.75
C THR A 86 -10.02 -14.12 -30.74
N PRO A 87 -10.73 -13.20 -30.06
CA PRO A 87 -10.11 -12.24 -29.15
C PRO A 87 -9.24 -12.86 -28.07
N VAL A 88 -9.69 -13.98 -27.50
CA VAL A 88 -8.96 -14.73 -26.46
C VAL A 88 -7.61 -15.22 -26.95
N SER A 89 -7.51 -15.66 -28.21
CA SER A 89 -6.24 -16.12 -28.79
C SER A 89 -5.28 -14.96 -29.07
N MET A 90 -5.80 -13.73 -29.19
CA MET A 90 -5.01 -12.52 -29.48
C MET A 90 -4.64 -11.70 -28.24
N ALA A 91 -5.38 -11.85 -27.15
CA ALA A 91 -5.21 -11.06 -25.93
C ALA A 91 -3.76 -11.10 -25.40
N GLY A 92 -3.16 -9.92 -25.27
CA GLY A 92 -1.81 -9.75 -24.71
C GLY A 92 -0.66 -10.27 -25.60
N LYS A 93 -0.95 -10.86 -26.77
CA LYS A 93 0.08 -11.41 -27.67
C LYS A 93 1.04 -10.33 -28.14
N ALA A 94 0.54 -9.22 -28.68
CA ALA A 94 1.35 -8.09 -29.14
C ALA A 94 2.18 -7.47 -27.99
N ARG A 95 1.57 -7.27 -26.82
CA ARG A 95 2.24 -6.67 -25.65
C ARG A 95 3.44 -7.49 -25.17
N ARG A 96 3.39 -8.83 -25.24
CA ARG A 96 4.54 -9.69 -24.87
C ARG A 96 5.76 -9.46 -25.76
N TYR A 97 5.58 -8.97 -26.98
CA TYR A 97 6.65 -8.60 -27.91
C TYR A 97 6.99 -7.10 -27.88
N GLY A 98 6.36 -6.32 -27.00
CA GLY A 98 6.49 -4.87 -26.96
C GLY A 98 5.81 -4.16 -28.15
N LEU A 99 4.85 -4.82 -28.80
CA LEU A 99 4.15 -4.30 -29.98
C LEU A 99 2.79 -3.71 -29.62
N ASN A 100 2.38 -2.69 -30.37
CA ASN A 100 1.03 -2.13 -30.34
C ASN A 100 0.63 -1.69 -31.76
N THR A 101 -0.21 -2.48 -32.44
CA THR A 101 -0.65 -2.19 -33.81
C THR A 101 -2.16 -1.99 -33.86
N ASP A 102 -2.63 -1.28 -34.89
CA ASP A 102 -4.05 -1.12 -35.17
C ASP A 102 -4.78 -2.47 -35.34
N SER A 103 -4.09 -3.45 -35.94
CA SER A 103 -4.60 -4.81 -36.13
C SER A 103 -4.73 -5.54 -34.81
N SER A 104 -3.66 -5.54 -33.98
CA SER A 104 -3.69 -6.23 -32.69
C SER A 104 -4.75 -5.65 -31.77
N HIS A 105 -4.88 -4.32 -31.73
CA HIS A 105 -5.86 -3.61 -30.92
C HIS A 105 -7.31 -3.98 -31.29
N ARG A 106 -7.60 -4.18 -32.58
CA ARG A 106 -8.93 -4.56 -33.07
C ARG A 106 -9.22 -6.04 -32.83
N PHE A 107 -8.31 -6.93 -33.23
CA PHE A 107 -8.52 -8.37 -33.04
C PHE A 107 -8.59 -8.76 -31.56
N GLU A 108 -7.84 -8.12 -30.65
CA GLU A 108 -7.94 -8.41 -29.21
C GLU A 108 -9.27 -7.97 -28.59
N ARG A 109 -10.00 -7.03 -29.23
CA ARG A 109 -11.33 -6.55 -28.79
C ARG A 109 -12.49 -7.22 -29.52
N GLY A 110 -12.21 -7.88 -30.65
CA GLY A 110 -13.22 -8.47 -31.51
C GLY A 110 -13.41 -7.65 -32.78
N VAL A 111 -13.36 -8.37 -33.91
CA VAL A 111 -13.71 -7.88 -35.25
C VAL A 111 -14.91 -8.68 -35.71
N ASP A 112 -15.83 -8.05 -36.42
CA ASP A 112 -17.04 -8.70 -36.94
C ASP A 112 -16.69 -9.89 -37.84
N PHE A 113 -16.89 -11.11 -37.32
CA PHE A 113 -16.58 -12.34 -38.04
C PHE A 113 -17.51 -12.60 -39.23
N SER A 114 -18.65 -11.90 -39.33
CA SER A 114 -19.58 -12.04 -40.46
C SER A 114 -19.20 -11.19 -41.67
N GLN A 115 -18.33 -10.19 -41.49
CA GLN A 115 -17.99 -9.19 -42.51
C GLN A 115 -16.65 -9.46 -43.22
N THR A 116 -15.92 -10.50 -42.82
CA THR A 116 -14.55 -10.77 -43.31
C THR A 116 -14.46 -10.89 -44.84
N GLU A 117 -15.39 -11.60 -45.48
CA GLU A 117 -15.41 -11.77 -46.95
C GLU A 117 -15.94 -10.52 -47.67
N HIS A 118 -16.91 -9.82 -47.08
CA HIS A 118 -17.42 -8.56 -47.64
C HIS A 118 -16.32 -7.49 -47.65
N ALA A 119 -15.55 -7.37 -46.57
CA ALA A 119 -14.41 -6.47 -46.49
C ALA A 119 -13.32 -6.82 -47.52
N LEU A 120 -13.03 -8.10 -47.72
CA LEU A 120 -12.10 -8.56 -48.75
C LEU A 120 -12.57 -8.16 -50.16
N THR A 121 -13.85 -8.39 -50.46
CA THR A 121 -14.45 -8.00 -51.75
C THR A 121 -14.34 -6.50 -51.99
N ARG A 122 -14.53 -5.69 -50.94
CA ARG A 122 -14.36 -4.24 -51.00
C ARG A 122 -12.91 -3.85 -51.30
N VAL A 123 -11.90 -4.49 -50.69
CA VAL A 123 -10.48 -4.28 -51.05
C VAL A 123 -10.24 -4.60 -52.53
N ILE A 124 -10.69 -5.77 -52.97
CA ILE A 124 -10.45 -6.27 -54.33
C ILE A 124 -10.97 -5.27 -55.35
N ASN A 125 -12.20 -4.75 -55.15
CA ASN A 125 -12.79 -3.77 -56.05
C ASN A 125 -11.97 -2.48 -56.10
N LEU A 126 -11.50 -1.99 -54.95
CA LEU A 126 -10.65 -0.79 -54.90
C LEU A 126 -9.30 -1.02 -55.59
N ILE A 127 -8.67 -2.17 -55.39
CA ILE A 127 -7.41 -2.50 -56.07
C ILE A 127 -7.62 -2.57 -57.58
N ASN A 128 -8.67 -3.22 -58.04
CA ASN A 128 -8.98 -3.28 -59.48
C ASN A 128 -9.28 -1.89 -60.07
N GLU A 129 -9.93 -1.00 -59.31
CA GLU A 129 -10.23 0.37 -59.73
C GLU A 129 -8.97 1.24 -59.84
N TYR A 130 -8.08 1.19 -58.84
CA TYR A 130 -6.94 2.13 -58.74
C TYR A 130 -5.62 1.56 -59.27
N CYS A 131 -5.38 0.26 -59.10
CA CYS A 131 -4.14 -0.42 -59.49
C CYS A 131 -4.32 -1.29 -60.74
N GLY A 132 -5.56 -1.66 -61.08
CA GLY A 132 -5.86 -2.63 -62.13
C GLY A 132 -5.52 -4.07 -61.72
N GLY A 133 -5.30 -4.93 -62.72
CA GLY A 133 -4.95 -6.35 -62.52
C GLY A 133 -6.12 -7.31 -62.76
N GLN A 134 -5.90 -8.59 -62.44
CA GLN A 134 -6.91 -9.65 -62.51
C GLN A 134 -7.02 -10.32 -61.15
N THR A 135 -8.24 -10.51 -60.66
CA THR A 135 -8.50 -11.19 -59.39
C THR A 135 -8.80 -12.66 -59.62
N SER A 136 -8.22 -13.53 -58.80
CA SER A 136 -8.64 -14.93 -58.72
C SER A 136 -10.03 -15.07 -58.09
N ARG A 137 -10.56 -16.29 -58.04
CA ARG A 137 -11.70 -16.58 -57.16
C ARG A 137 -11.25 -16.43 -55.70
N VAL A 138 -12.12 -15.87 -54.87
CA VAL A 138 -11.92 -15.80 -53.42
C VAL A 138 -11.91 -17.23 -52.86
N SER A 139 -10.91 -17.54 -52.05
CA SER A 139 -10.86 -18.76 -51.26
C SER A 139 -11.26 -18.43 -49.83
N SER A 140 -12.30 -19.07 -49.33
CA SER A 140 -12.84 -18.86 -47.98
C SER A 140 -12.82 -20.18 -47.23
N VAL A 141 -12.23 -20.17 -46.03
CA VAL A 141 -12.18 -21.30 -45.12
C VAL A 141 -12.72 -20.85 -43.77
N SER A 142 -13.82 -21.46 -43.34
CA SER A 142 -14.45 -21.19 -42.05
C SER A 142 -14.56 -22.47 -41.23
N HIS A 143 -14.34 -22.37 -39.92
CA HIS A 143 -14.63 -23.42 -38.96
C HIS A 143 -15.71 -22.96 -37.98
N ASP A 144 -15.68 -23.44 -36.74
CA ASP A 144 -16.60 -23.04 -35.67
C ASP A 144 -16.48 -21.54 -35.35
N LEU A 145 -17.34 -20.73 -35.97
CA LEU A 145 -17.50 -19.32 -35.66
C LEU A 145 -18.21 -19.13 -34.31
N PRO A 146 -17.97 -18.00 -33.61
CA PRO A 146 -18.64 -17.71 -32.34
C PRO A 146 -20.17 -17.77 -32.47
N GLN A 147 -20.81 -18.51 -31.56
CA GLN A 147 -22.27 -18.64 -31.52
C GLN A 147 -22.89 -17.44 -30.79
N ARG A 148 -23.84 -16.76 -31.42
CA ARG A 148 -24.60 -15.65 -30.81
C ARG A 148 -25.86 -16.18 -30.13
N ARG A 149 -25.76 -16.40 -28.81
CA ARG A 149 -26.89 -16.90 -28.01
C ARG A 149 -27.91 -15.79 -27.77
N PRO A 150 -29.22 -16.05 -27.94
CA PRO A 150 -30.24 -15.07 -27.60
C PRO A 150 -30.23 -14.72 -26.11
N ILE A 151 -30.39 -13.44 -25.80
CA ILE A 151 -30.40 -12.88 -24.46
C ILE A 151 -31.82 -12.39 -24.14
N GLN A 152 -32.31 -12.71 -22.96
CA GLN A 152 -33.59 -12.23 -22.48
C GLN A 152 -33.44 -10.90 -21.74
N LEU A 153 -34.21 -9.90 -22.13
CA LEU A 153 -34.29 -8.59 -21.49
C LEU A 153 -35.68 -8.36 -20.91
N ARG A 154 -35.76 -8.23 -19.58
CA ARG A 154 -36.99 -7.87 -18.87
C ARG A 154 -37.06 -6.35 -18.68
N PRO A 155 -38.09 -5.66 -19.22
CA PRO A 155 -38.26 -4.22 -19.01
C PRO A 155 -38.31 -3.82 -17.52
N SER A 156 -38.81 -4.70 -16.65
CA SER A 156 -38.84 -4.47 -15.20
C SER A 156 -37.44 -4.32 -14.58
N LYS A 157 -36.43 -4.98 -15.13
CA LYS A 157 -35.03 -4.84 -14.70
C LYS A 157 -34.48 -3.46 -15.07
N VAL A 158 -34.80 -2.96 -16.26
CA VAL A 158 -34.45 -1.61 -16.73
C VAL A 158 -35.10 -0.56 -15.81
N THR A 159 -36.42 -0.64 -15.61
CA THR A 159 -37.18 0.26 -14.71
C THR A 159 -36.56 0.32 -13.31
N ARG A 160 -36.20 -0.84 -12.76
CA ARG A 160 -35.60 -0.94 -11.43
C ARG A 160 -34.27 -0.19 -11.31
N ILE A 161 -33.44 -0.23 -12.36
CA ILE A 161 -32.11 0.40 -12.37
C ILE A 161 -32.22 1.88 -12.72
N LEU A 162 -32.99 2.24 -13.75
CA LEU A 162 -33.19 3.62 -14.19
C LEU A 162 -33.96 4.45 -13.15
N GLY A 163 -34.80 3.80 -12.32
CA GLY A 163 -35.58 4.46 -11.28
C GLY A 163 -36.81 5.22 -11.80
N ARG A 164 -37.19 4.98 -13.05
CA ARG A 164 -38.45 5.42 -13.67
C ARG A 164 -39.05 4.29 -14.50
N ASP A 165 -40.34 4.37 -14.74
CA ASP A 165 -40.99 3.45 -15.66
C ASP A 165 -40.45 3.62 -17.08
N VAL A 166 -40.15 2.49 -17.72
CA VAL A 166 -39.75 2.39 -19.12
C VAL A 166 -40.77 1.52 -19.84
N SER A 167 -41.40 2.07 -20.88
CA SER A 167 -42.41 1.36 -21.65
C SER A 167 -41.78 0.30 -22.56
N GLN A 168 -42.53 -0.73 -22.94
CA GLN A 168 -42.05 -1.72 -23.93
C GLN A 168 -41.75 -1.07 -25.27
N ASP A 169 -42.54 -0.08 -25.70
CA ASP A 169 -42.32 0.66 -26.95
C ASP A 169 -41.00 1.44 -26.93
N GLU A 170 -40.65 2.05 -25.79
CA GLU A 170 -39.37 2.74 -25.61
C GLU A 170 -38.19 1.77 -25.71
N VAL A 171 -38.26 0.62 -25.04
CA VAL A 171 -37.23 -0.43 -25.14
C VAL A 171 -37.10 -0.93 -26.58
N ALA A 172 -38.22 -1.23 -27.24
CA ALA A 172 -38.26 -1.68 -28.62
C ALA A 172 -37.63 -0.67 -29.58
N GLN A 173 -37.93 0.62 -29.42
CA GLN A 173 -37.35 1.69 -30.24
C GLN A 173 -35.84 1.79 -30.05
N ILE A 174 -35.35 1.69 -28.82
CA ILE A 174 -33.92 1.73 -28.52
C ILE A 174 -33.20 0.53 -29.14
N LEU A 175 -33.73 -0.69 -28.96
CA LEU A 175 -33.13 -1.89 -29.54
C LEU A 175 -33.08 -1.81 -31.08
N ASN A 176 -34.16 -1.33 -31.72
CA ASN A 176 -34.19 -1.12 -33.17
C ASN A 176 -33.15 -0.08 -33.62
N ASN A 177 -33.01 1.05 -32.91
CA ASN A 177 -32.02 2.08 -33.23
C ASN A 177 -30.56 1.60 -33.08
N LEU A 178 -30.33 0.55 -32.29
CA LEU A 178 -29.03 -0.10 -32.10
C LEU A 178 -28.81 -1.28 -33.07
N ASP A 179 -29.73 -1.50 -34.02
CA ASP A 179 -29.74 -2.65 -34.94
C ASP A 179 -29.75 -4.01 -34.21
N LEU A 180 -30.35 -4.07 -33.02
CA LEU A 180 -30.50 -5.29 -32.24
C LEU A 180 -31.83 -5.98 -32.58
N SER A 181 -31.75 -7.06 -33.35
CA SER A 181 -32.93 -7.86 -33.71
C SER A 181 -33.53 -8.57 -32.49
N PHE A 182 -34.84 -8.44 -32.30
CA PHE A 182 -35.54 -9.04 -31.17
C PHE A 182 -36.90 -9.64 -31.51
N THR A 183 -37.36 -10.56 -30.68
CA THR A 183 -38.77 -10.99 -30.60
C THR A 183 -39.35 -10.60 -29.24
N LEU A 184 -40.64 -10.28 -29.20
CA LEU A 184 -41.36 -9.92 -27.98
C LEU A 184 -42.39 -11.00 -27.66
N GLY A 185 -42.28 -11.62 -26.48
CA GLY A 185 -43.23 -12.62 -25.97
C GLY A 185 -43.38 -12.48 -24.46
N ASP A 186 -44.63 -12.56 -23.96
CA ASP A 186 -44.96 -12.42 -22.52
C ASP A 186 -44.32 -11.20 -21.82
N GLY A 187 -44.12 -10.10 -22.57
CA GLY A 187 -43.51 -8.88 -22.07
C GLY A 187 -41.99 -8.93 -21.86
N VAL A 188 -41.31 -9.93 -22.41
CA VAL A 188 -39.85 -10.11 -22.39
C VAL A 188 -39.30 -10.03 -23.82
N PHE A 189 -38.22 -9.28 -24.00
CA PHE A 189 -37.51 -9.18 -25.27
C PHE A 189 -36.49 -10.33 -25.35
N THR A 190 -36.49 -11.07 -26.44
CA THR A 190 -35.42 -12.03 -26.76
C THR A 190 -34.59 -11.44 -27.89
N VAL A 191 -33.39 -10.95 -27.55
CA VAL A 191 -32.50 -10.24 -28.46
C VAL A 191 -31.39 -11.18 -28.90
N THR A 192 -31.11 -11.26 -30.20
CA THR A 192 -29.94 -12.00 -30.70
C THR A 192 -28.86 -10.98 -31.04
N PRO A 193 -27.73 -10.94 -30.30
CA PRO A 193 -26.67 -9.98 -30.57
C PRO A 193 -26.08 -10.13 -31.97
N PRO A 194 -25.80 -9.03 -32.67
CA PRO A 194 -25.15 -9.08 -33.98
C PRO A 194 -23.69 -9.50 -33.85
N ALA A 195 -23.09 -9.96 -34.96
CA ALA A 195 -21.75 -10.52 -34.98
C ALA A 195 -20.64 -9.53 -34.57
N TYR A 196 -20.83 -8.22 -34.75
CA TYR A 196 -19.88 -7.18 -34.33
C TYR A 196 -19.91 -6.82 -32.84
N ARG A 197 -20.93 -7.23 -32.08
CA ARG A 197 -21.03 -6.95 -30.63
C ARG A 197 -20.48 -8.11 -29.81
N PHE A 198 -19.27 -7.92 -29.27
CA PHE A 198 -18.58 -8.90 -28.43
C PHE A 198 -18.84 -8.69 -26.93
N ASP A 199 -19.57 -7.65 -26.59
CA ASP A 199 -19.89 -7.18 -25.23
C ASP A 199 -21.33 -7.51 -24.80
N LEU A 200 -22.14 -8.13 -25.66
CA LEU A 200 -23.53 -8.51 -25.37
C LEU A 200 -23.60 -10.03 -25.15
N GLU A 201 -23.59 -10.47 -23.89
CA GLU A 201 -23.68 -11.89 -23.49
C GLU A 201 -24.75 -12.16 -22.43
N ILE A 202 -25.09 -11.18 -21.60
CA ILE A 202 -26.05 -11.29 -20.49
C ILE A 202 -27.14 -10.21 -20.52
N GLU A 203 -28.19 -10.38 -19.73
CA GLU A 203 -29.30 -9.42 -19.64
C GLU A 203 -28.81 -8.02 -19.25
N GLU A 204 -27.86 -7.95 -18.31
CA GLU A 204 -27.27 -6.69 -17.85
C GLU A 204 -26.65 -5.86 -18.97
N ASP A 205 -26.07 -6.47 -20.00
CA ASP A 205 -25.46 -5.75 -21.12
C ASP A 205 -26.54 -5.05 -21.96
N LEU A 206 -27.68 -5.72 -22.18
CA LEU A 206 -28.83 -5.11 -22.84
C LEU A 206 -29.50 -4.03 -21.99
N VAL A 207 -29.51 -4.21 -20.66
CA VAL A 207 -29.99 -3.17 -19.75
C VAL A 207 -29.10 -1.94 -19.81
N GLU A 208 -27.77 -2.12 -19.86
CA GLU A 208 -26.81 -1.05 -20.05
C GLU A 208 -27.07 -0.29 -21.36
N GLU A 209 -27.23 -1.00 -22.48
CA GLU A 209 -27.53 -0.39 -23.78
C GLU A 209 -28.81 0.46 -23.75
N VAL A 210 -29.86 -0.06 -23.12
CA VAL A 210 -31.13 0.68 -22.98
C VAL A 210 -30.95 1.93 -22.13
N ILE A 211 -30.24 1.83 -20.99
CA ILE A 211 -30.00 2.97 -20.10
C ILE A 211 -29.07 4.00 -20.76
N ARG A 212 -28.05 3.55 -21.50
CA ARG A 212 -27.08 4.40 -22.22
C ARG A 212 -27.76 5.28 -23.24
N ILE A 213 -28.69 4.72 -24.02
CA ILE A 213 -29.47 5.48 -25.00
C ILE A 213 -30.60 6.29 -24.34
N ALA A 214 -31.23 5.76 -23.29
CA ALA A 214 -32.21 6.52 -22.51
C ALA A 214 -31.58 7.71 -21.76
N GLY A 215 -30.26 7.71 -21.58
CA GLY A 215 -29.47 8.78 -20.97
C GLY A 215 -29.21 8.54 -19.48
N TYR A 216 -27.94 8.53 -19.08
CA TYR A 216 -27.53 8.32 -17.68
C TYR A 216 -28.04 9.42 -16.75
N ASP A 217 -28.18 10.66 -17.24
CA ASP A 217 -28.74 11.79 -16.47
C ASP A 217 -30.22 11.58 -16.09
N ASN A 218 -30.91 10.65 -16.76
CA ASN A 218 -32.28 10.28 -16.45
C ASN A 218 -32.39 9.19 -15.39
N ILE A 219 -31.26 8.70 -14.84
CA ILE A 219 -31.26 7.78 -13.69
C ILE A 219 -31.72 8.56 -12.46
N GLY A 220 -32.83 8.14 -11.86
CA GLY A 220 -33.37 8.79 -10.66
C GLY A 220 -32.39 8.74 -9.49
N ALA A 221 -32.12 9.89 -8.86
CA ALA A 221 -31.31 10.00 -7.65
C ALA A 221 -32.06 9.44 -6.42
N MET A 222 -32.19 8.12 -6.35
CA MET A 222 -32.84 7.43 -5.24
C MET A 222 -31.83 7.11 -4.14
N ASN A 223 -32.11 7.54 -2.92
CA ASN A 223 -31.30 7.14 -1.77
C ASN A 223 -31.46 5.64 -1.50
N PRO A 224 -30.37 4.91 -1.23
CA PRO A 224 -30.46 3.50 -0.85
C PRO A 224 -31.26 3.38 0.45
N LYS A 225 -32.30 2.54 0.43
CA LYS A 225 -33.07 2.23 1.63
C LYS A 225 -32.31 1.19 2.44
N MET A 226 -31.83 1.57 3.62
CA MET A 226 -31.11 0.68 4.53
C MET A 226 -31.74 0.72 5.92
N MET A 227 -31.86 -0.44 6.56
CA MET A 227 -32.19 -0.49 7.99
C MET A 227 -30.94 -0.13 8.80
N LEU A 228 -31.02 0.96 9.56
CA LEU A 228 -29.93 1.39 10.43
C LEU A 228 -30.04 0.68 11.79
N ASN A 229 -29.05 -0.16 12.10
CA ASN A 229 -28.90 -0.73 13.44
C ASN A 229 -27.81 0.06 14.18
N PRO A 230 -28.09 0.62 15.38
CA PRO A 230 -27.07 1.29 16.17
C PRO A 230 -25.96 0.29 16.53
N ARG A 231 -24.71 0.63 16.19
CA ARG A 231 -23.52 -0.13 16.58
C ARG A 231 -22.81 0.59 17.72
N SER A 232 -22.21 -0.15 18.65
CA SER A 232 -21.41 0.45 19.71
C SER A 232 -20.17 1.14 19.11
N SER A 233 -19.78 2.28 19.67
CA SER A 233 -18.68 3.12 19.19
C SER A 233 -17.29 2.64 19.61
N LYS A 234 -17.13 1.36 20.02
CA LYS A 234 -15.79 0.75 20.23
C LYS A 234 -15.12 0.52 18.87
N ASN A 235 -14.85 1.62 18.17
CA ASN A 235 -14.31 1.66 16.82
C ASN A 235 -12.84 2.06 16.92
N SER A 236 -11.97 1.18 16.45
CA SER A 236 -10.53 1.43 16.22
C SER A 236 -10.25 2.74 15.47
N HIS A 237 -11.17 3.16 14.60
CA HIS A 237 -11.08 4.43 13.86
C HIS A 237 -11.12 5.66 14.78
N SER A 238 -11.93 5.64 15.85
CA SER A 238 -11.97 6.74 16.81
C SER A 238 -10.66 6.85 17.60
N ASP A 239 -9.94 5.75 17.76
CA ASP A 239 -8.68 5.72 18.50
C ASP A 239 -7.52 6.24 17.63
N MET A 240 -7.52 5.98 16.32
CA MET A 240 -6.54 6.57 15.40
C MET A 240 -6.62 8.10 15.33
N HIS A 241 -7.82 8.68 15.26
CA HIS A 241 -7.97 10.14 15.27
C HIS A 241 -7.45 10.75 16.57
N LYS A 242 -7.73 10.12 17.72
CA LYS A 242 -7.19 10.56 19.01
C LYS A 242 -5.66 10.52 19.00
N ILE A 243 -5.05 9.43 18.55
CA ILE A 243 -3.59 9.32 18.45
C ILE A 243 -3.00 10.46 17.61
N ARG A 244 -3.54 10.71 16.41
CA ARG A 244 -3.07 11.81 15.55
C ARG A 244 -3.19 13.17 16.22
N HIS A 245 -4.33 13.45 16.87
CA HIS A 245 -4.52 14.70 17.59
C HIS A 245 -3.55 14.84 18.77
N THR A 246 -3.37 13.79 19.57
CA THR A 246 -2.40 13.78 20.68
C THR A 246 -0.97 14.01 20.17
N MET A 247 -0.57 13.36 19.07
CA MET A 247 0.75 13.61 18.46
C MET A 247 0.91 15.05 17.98
N SER A 248 -0.15 15.63 17.39
CA SER A 248 -0.16 17.04 17.00
C SER A 248 -0.09 17.98 18.20
N ASP A 249 -0.78 17.68 19.31
CA ASP A 249 -0.73 18.46 20.55
C ASP A 249 0.66 18.39 21.20
N LEU A 250 1.35 17.27 21.04
CA LEU A 250 2.76 17.07 21.41
C LEU A 250 3.75 17.76 20.44
N GLY A 251 3.25 18.44 19.40
CA GLY A 251 4.06 19.20 18.44
C GLY A 251 4.69 18.38 17.32
N TYR A 252 4.24 17.15 17.08
CA TYR A 252 4.68 16.36 15.93
C TYR A 252 3.87 16.70 14.67
N SER A 253 4.53 16.68 13.52
CA SER A 253 3.89 16.77 12.20
C SER A 253 3.73 15.38 11.59
N GLU A 254 2.55 15.07 11.03
CA GLU A 254 2.29 13.80 10.36
C GLU A 254 3.00 13.74 9.01
N LEU A 255 3.68 12.62 8.73
CA LEU A 255 4.26 12.28 7.44
C LEU A 255 3.45 11.18 6.76
N VAL A 256 3.53 11.15 5.44
CA VAL A 256 3.12 10.02 4.62
C VAL A 256 4.24 9.73 3.64
N SER A 257 4.89 8.59 3.79
CA SER A 257 6.03 8.20 2.96
C SER A 257 5.74 6.95 2.13
N TYR A 258 6.60 6.71 1.13
CA TYR A 258 6.50 5.49 0.32
C TYR A 258 6.82 4.26 1.18
N SER A 259 6.08 3.17 0.93
CA SER A 259 6.31 1.86 1.56
C SER A 259 7.56 1.15 1.03
N PHE A 260 7.99 1.54 -0.18
CA PHE A 260 9.19 1.03 -0.83
C PHE A 260 10.33 2.04 -0.72
N ILE A 261 11.49 1.52 -0.35
CA ILE A 261 12.71 2.25 -0.05
C ILE A 261 13.90 1.64 -0.80
N ASP A 262 15.06 2.28 -0.66
CA ASP A 262 16.31 1.76 -1.16
C ASP A 262 16.79 0.56 -0.35
N GLU A 263 17.18 -0.52 -1.03
CA GLU A 263 17.71 -1.74 -0.40
C GLU A 263 18.88 -1.45 0.56
N SER A 264 19.78 -0.53 0.22
CA SER A 264 20.93 -0.22 1.07
C SER A 264 20.49 0.39 2.40
N MET A 265 19.44 1.21 2.40
CA MET A 265 18.88 1.79 3.61
C MET A 265 18.25 0.72 4.50
N GLU A 266 17.54 -0.23 3.91
CA GLU A 266 16.96 -1.37 4.63
C GLU A 266 18.06 -2.21 5.31
N SER A 267 19.13 -2.55 4.59
CA SER A 267 20.24 -3.32 5.14
C SER A 267 21.02 -2.55 6.22
N ILE A 268 21.37 -1.28 5.97
CA ILE A 268 22.24 -0.49 6.85
C ILE A 268 21.51 -0.04 8.12
N LEU A 269 20.29 0.48 7.97
CA LEU A 269 19.57 1.09 9.09
C LEU A 269 18.82 0.04 9.91
N HIS A 270 18.14 -0.90 9.24
CA HIS A 270 17.28 -1.87 9.93
C HIS A 270 18.00 -3.18 10.25
N GLY A 271 19.13 -3.46 9.59
CA GLY A 271 19.84 -4.74 9.77
C GLY A 271 18.98 -5.94 9.38
N ASN A 272 18.09 -5.75 8.40
CA ASN A 272 17.15 -6.78 7.98
C ASN A 272 17.82 -7.77 7.00
N ASP A 273 17.98 -9.02 7.42
CA ASP A 273 18.52 -10.10 6.60
C ASP A 273 17.48 -10.72 5.63
N HIS A 274 16.18 -10.45 5.86
CA HIS A 274 15.06 -10.97 5.08
C HIS A 274 14.38 -9.86 4.27
N ILE A 275 15.11 -9.36 3.28
CA ILE A 275 14.70 -8.24 2.43
C ILE A 275 13.61 -8.66 1.44
N ILE A 276 12.50 -7.91 1.40
CA ILE A 276 11.39 -8.12 0.45
C ILE A 276 11.58 -7.20 -0.76
N LYS A 277 12.05 -7.73 -1.88
CA LYS A 277 12.26 -6.96 -3.13
C LYS A 277 11.03 -6.95 -4.03
N LEU A 278 10.83 -5.86 -4.74
CA LEU A 278 9.87 -5.73 -5.83
C LEU A 278 10.45 -6.31 -7.12
N GLU A 279 9.67 -7.11 -7.86
CA GLU A 279 10.10 -7.66 -9.16
C GLU A 279 10.19 -6.59 -10.25
N ASN A 280 9.25 -5.64 -10.26
CA ASN A 280 9.14 -4.58 -11.26
C ASN A 280 9.05 -3.21 -10.57
N PRO A 281 10.13 -2.74 -9.92
CA PRO A 281 10.11 -1.48 -9.20
C PRO A 281 9.96 -0.29 -10.15
N ILE A 282 9.33 0.78 -9.66
CA ILE A 282 9.17 2.01 -10.45
C ILE A 282 10.50 2.76 -10.65
N ALA A 283 11.44 2.59 -9.72
CA ALA A 283 12.78 3.16 -9.75
C ALA A 283 13.76 2.26 -8.96
N GLU A 284 15.06 2.33 -9.28
CA GLU A 284 16.09 1.50 -8.64
C GLU A 284 16.18 1.73 -7.12
N ASN A 285 16.00 2.97 -6.66
CA ASN A 285 16.01 3.36 -5.25
C ASN A 285 14.66 3.15 -4.54
N MET A 286 13.72 2.47 -5.19
CA MET A 286 12.38 2.16 -4.70
C MET A 286 12.07 0.68 -4.96
N ASN A 287 13.01 -0.19 -4.57
CA ASN A 287 13.01 -1.60 -4.95
C ASN A 287 12.71 -2.57 -3.79
N THR A 288 12.60 -2.07 -2.57
CA THR A 288 12.53 -2.90 -1.36
C THR A 288 11.40 -2.44 -0.44
N MET A 289 10.59 -3.35 0.10
CA MET A 289 9.59 -3.03 1.11
C MET A 289 10.26 -2.80 2.47
N ARG A 290 9.87 -1.73 3.16
CA ARG A 290 10.45 -1.33 4.45
C ARG A 290 10.06 -2.26 5.61
N SER A 291 11.02 -2.67 6.46
CA SER A 291 10.73 -3.36 7.74
C SER A 291 10.47 -2.42 8.91
N HIS A 292 10.90 -1.17 8.80
CA HIS A 292 10.59 -0.08 9.73
C HIS A 292 10.39 1.22 8.95
N LEU A 293 9.78 2.22 9.57
CA LEU A 293 9.51 3.51 8.93
C LEU A 293 10.71 4.48 8.96
N TRP A 294 11.78 4.12 9.68
CA TRP A 294 12.85 5.04 10.02
C TRP A 294 13.66 5.54 8.83
N SER A 295 13.89 4.70 7.81
CA SER A 295 14.57 5.12 6.58
C SER A 295 13.84 6.30 5.92
N SER A 296 12.52 6.16 5.76
CA SER A 296 11.66 7.23 5.24
C SER A 296 11.68 8.48 6.11
N HIS A 297 11.69 8.32 7.43
CA HIS A 297 11.80 9.46 8.36
C HIS A 297 13.14 10.17 8.25
N ILE A 298 14.23 9.44 8.08
CA ILE A 298 15.58 10.00 7.90
C ILE A 298 15.66 10.77 6.58
N ASP A 299 15.05 10.29 5.51
CA ASP A 299 14.98 11.03 4.25
C ASP A 299 14.18 12.34 4.41
N ALA A 300 13.06 12.29 5.14
CA ALA A 300 12.29 13.48 5.49
C ALA A 300 13.10 14.46 6.38
N LEU A 301 13.87 13.95 7.34
CA LEU A 301 14.78 14.73 8.18
C LEU A 301 15.80 15.47 7.31
N LYS A 302 16.54 14.76 6.45
CA LYS A 302 17.54 15.35 5.54
C LYS A 302 16.91 16.41 4.64
N PHE A 303 15.74 16.12 4.08
CA PHE A 303 15.01 17.07 3.25
C PHE A 303 14.72 18.38 3.98
N ASN A 304 14.36 18.33 5.27
CA ASN A 304 14.01 19.49 6.07
C ASN A 304 15.24 20.24 6.63
N ILE A 305 16.29 19.53 7.06
CA ILE A 305 17.55 20.14 7.49
C ILE A 305 18.18 20.93 6.33
N ASN A 306 18.19 20.36 5.12
CA ASN A 306 18.69 21.03 3.91
C ASN A 306 17.89 22.28 3.52
N ARG A 307 16.76 22.54 4.18
CA ARG A 307 15.93 23.73 4.03
C ARG A 307 15.95 24.62 5.27
N GLY A 308 16.91 24.42 6.17
CA GLY A 308 17.17 25.27 7.33
C GLY A 308 16.23 25.05 8.52
N ARG A 309 15.52 23.92 8.58
CA ARG A 309 14.71 23.58 9.76
C ARG A 309 15.61 23.10 10.90
N THR A 310 15.45 23.71 12.07
CA THR A 310 16.26 23.42 13.27
C THR A 310 15.50 22.68 14.36
N GLN A 311 14.17 22.58 14.27
CA GLN A 311 13.31 21.84 15.19
C GLN A 311 12.44 20.89 14.38
N ILE A 312 12.59 19.58 14.61
CA ILE A 312 11.97 18.54 13.79
C ILE A 312 11.36 17.47 14.70
N LYS A 313 10.04 17.32 14.61
CA LYS A 313 9.26 16.24 15.24
C LYS A 313 8.30 15.68 14.20
N PHE A 314 8.51 14.44 13.78
CA PHE A 314 7.70 13.74 12.79
C PHE A 314 7.08 12.49 13.37
N PHE A 315 5.87 12.17 12.91
CA PHE A 315 5.26 10.88 13.16
C PHE A 315 4.56 10.36 11.90
N GLU A 316 4.42 9.06 11.78
CA GLU A 316 3.68 8.40 10.70
C GLU A 316 2.96 7.17 11.26
N ILE A 317 1.73 6.96 10.80
CA ILE A 317 0.97 5.73 11.06
C ILE A 317 0.84 4.97 9.74
N ALA A 318 1.59 3.89 9.59
CA ALA A 318 1.57 3.10 8.36
C ALA A 318 2.04 1.66 8.58
N ASN A 319 2.00 0.87 7.51
CA ASN A 319 2.42 -0.53 7.54
C ASN A 319 3.95 -0.63 7.45
N LYS A 320 4.48 -1.58 8.24
CA LYS A 320 5.77 -2.22 7.99
C LYS A 320 5.56 -3.64 7.50
N PHE A 321 6.58 -4.17 6.82
CA PHE A 321 6.52 -5.45 6.14
C PHE A 321 7.64 -6.34 6.65
N SER A 322 7.31 -7.60 6.94
CA SER A 322 8.29 -8.60 7.34
C SER A 322 8.01 -9.92 6.65
N GLN A 323 9.06 -10.72 6.51
CA GLN A 323 8.99 -12.04 5.93
C GLN A 323 9.51 -13.06 6.94
N ASP A 324 8.71 -14.10 7.17
CA ASP A 324 9.12 -15.30 7.89
C ASP A 324 8.99 -16.49 6.93
N ASN A 325 10.13 -17.06 6.52
CA ASN A 325 10.20 -18.09 5.48
C ASN A 325 9.52 -17.62 4.18
N SER A 326 8.41 -18.26 3.80
CA SER A 326 7.63 -17.92 2.60
C SER A 326 6.39 -17.06 2.90
N ASN A 327 6.16 -16.69 4.16
CA ASN A 327 5.00 -15.91 4.59
C ASN A 327 5.37 -14.45 4.76
N PHE A 328 4.58 -13.58 4.16
CA PHE A 328 4.65 -12.14 4.34
C PHE A 328 3.65 -11.70 5.41
N SER A 329 4.05 -10.75 6.24
CA SER A 329 3.18 -10.14 7.24
C SER A 329 3.25 -8.63 7.19
N GLU A 330 2.11 -8.00 7.46
CA GLU A 330 1.96 -6.55 7.55
C GLU A 330 1.53 -6.17 8.96
N GLU A 331 2.20 -5.18 9.54
CA GLU A 331 1.85 -4.63 10.84
C GLU A 331 1.72 -3.11 10.74
N GLN A 332 0.58 -2.57 11.20
CA GLN A 332 0.43 -1.13 11.38
C GLN A 332 1.17 -0.67 12.62
N VAL A 333 2.01 0.34 12.46
CA VAL A 333 2.78 0.95 13.53
C VAL A 333 2.57 2.45 13.57
N LEU A 334 2.68 3.03 14.76
CA LEU A 334 2.99 4.44 14.96
C LEU A 334 4.50 4.56 15.10
N SER A 335 5.16 5.25 14.18
CA SER A 335 6.58 5.55 14.27
C SER A 335 6.81 7.05 14.28
N GLY A 336 7.94 7.49 14.82
CA GLY A 336 8.33 8.89 14.76
C GLY A 336 9.82 9.12 14.84
N LEU A 337 10.19 10.37 14.54
CA LEU A 337 11.54 10.89 14.53
C LEU A 337 11.56 12.27 15.19
N VAL A 338 12.50 12.48 16.10
CA VAL A 338 12.77 13.78 16.74
C VAL A 338 14.22 14.16 16.56
N SER A 339 14.47 15.40 16.16
CA SER A 339 15.82 15.94 15.99
C SER A 339 15.83 17.47 16.13
N GLY A 340 17.00 18.01 16.42
CA GLY A 340 17.23 19.46 16.52
C GLY A 340 16.88 20.06 17.89
N GLU A 341 16.44 21.31 17.89
CA GLU A 341 16.23 22.14 19.08
C GLU A 341 14.91 21.80 19.79
N ALA A 342 14.98 21.43 21.08
CA ALA A 342 13.81 21.32 21.94
C ALA A 342 13.32 22.71 22.37
N ILE A 343 14.27 23.54 22.78
CA ILE A 343 14.04 24.93 23.15
C ILE A 343 14.80 25.77 22.12
N PRO A 344 14.11 26.31 21.10
CA PRO A 344 14.76 27.17 20.13
C PRO A 344 15.22 28.46 20.80
N LYS A 345 16.18 29.14 20.16
CA LYS A 345 16.76 30.39 20.69
C LYS A 345 15.67 31.40 21.04
N ASN A 346 15.54 31.70 22.33
CA ASN A 346 14.59 32.67 22.87
C ASN A 346 15.23 33.48 24.02
N TRP A 347 14.48 34.43 24.59
CA TRP A 347 14.97 35.36 25.61
C TRP A 347 14.77 34.90 27.06
N ILE A 348 14.02 33.81 27.27
CA ILE A 348 13.63 33.29 28.59
C ILE A 348 14.54 32.11 28.97
N GLU A 349 14.64 31.13 28.07
CA GLU A 349 15.32 29.87 28.31
C GLU A 349 16.58 29.73 27.45
N LYS A 350 17.56 28.98 27.95
CA LYS A 350 18.74 28.63 27.17
C LYS A 350 18.35 27.65 26.08
N ASN A 351 18.92 27.85 24.89
CA ASN A 351 18.80 26.89 23.80
C ASN A 351 19.30 25.51 24.25
N ARG A 352 18.51 24.47 23.98
CA ARG A 352 18.81 23.07 24.27
C ARG A 352 18.30 22.20 23.11
N ALA A 353 19.10 21.23 22.68
CA ALA A 353 18.69 20.19 21.76
C ALA A 353 17.72 19.20 22.41
N HIS A 354 16.90 18.53 21.62
CA HIS A 354 16.14 17.38 22.10
C HIS A 354 17.07 16.30 22.65
N ASP A 355 16.62 15.64 23.72
CA ASP A 355 17.25 14.47 24.28
C ASP A 355 16.28 13.28 24.39
N PHE A 356 16.80 12.15 24.87
CA PHE A 356 16.04 10.91 25.02
C PHE A 356 14.81 11.08 25.93
N TYR A 357 14.90 11.93 26.95
CA TYR A 357 13.86 12.11 27.95
C TYR A 357 12.71 12.98 27.44
N ASP A 358 12.97 13.89 26.49
CA ASP A 358 11.90 14.62 25.79
C ASP A 358 10.96 13.66 25.06
N VAL A 359 11.53 12.75 24.25
CA VAL A 359 10.73 11.77 23.49
C VAL A 359 10.09 10.74 24.42
N LYS A 360 10.79 10.31 25.47
CA LYS A 360 10.21 9.45 26.50
C LYS A 360 8.97 10.07 27.14
N SER A 361 9.02 11.36 27.48
CA SER A 361 7.90 12.09 28.08
C SER A 361 6.70 12.13 27.12
N ASP A 362 6.94 12.42 25.84
CA ASP A 362 5.88 12.42 24.81
C ASP A 362 5.19 11.06 24.72
N LEU A 363 5.98 9.97 24.71
CA LEU A 363 5.46 8.61 24.64
C LEU A 363 4.73 8.19 25.92
N GLU A 364 5.21 8.59 27.11
CA GLU A 364 4.50 8.39 28.38
C GLU A 364 3.14 9.11 28.38
N GLN A 365 3.06 10.33 27.84
CA GLN A 365 1.80 11.07 27.73
C GLN A 365 0.84 10.43 26.72
N LEU A 366 1.35 9.96 25.57
CA LEU A 366 0.55 9.30 24.55
C LEU A 366 -0.01 7.95 25.06
N LEU A 367 0.85 7.15 25.69
CA LEU A 367 0.51 5.80 26.09
C LEU A 367 -0.27 5.76 27.40
N GLY A 368 -0.04 6.72 28.30
CA GLY A 368 -0.64 6.76 29.63
C GLY A 368 -0.06 5.71 30.57
N ASP A 369 -0.81 5.42 31.64
CA ASP A 369 -0.39 4.50 32.70
C ASP A 369 -0.18 3.05 32.22
N GLY A 370 0.55 2.27 33.02
CA GLY A 370 0.75 0.83 32.80
C GLY A 370 1.81 0.48 31.75
N ILE A 371 2.57 1.47 31.28
CA ILE A 371 3.77 1.21 30.49
C ILE A 371 5.02 1.17 31.35
N THR A 372 6.03 0.45 30.86
CA THR A 372 7.38 0.48 31.41
C THR A 372 8.36 0.54 30.27
N MET A 373 9.33 1.45 30.35
CA MET A 373 10.44 1.50 29.41
C MET A 373 11.68 0.97 30.11
N LYS A 374 12.28 -0.07 29.54
CA LYS A 374 13.50 -0.69 30.07
C LYS A 374 14.59 -0.61 29.02
N GLN A 375 15.84 -0.48 29.47
CA GLN A 375 16.97 -0.55 28.55
C GLN A 375 16.89 -1.85 27.73
N SER A 376 17.01 -1.75 26.41
CA SER A 376 16.86 -2.90 25.51
C SER A 376 17.92 -3.95 25.83
N ALA A 377 17.50 -5.21 26.00
CA ALA A 377 18.42 -6.34 26.21
C ALA A 377 19.19 -6.68 24.93
N GLU A 378 18.54 -6.50 23.78
CA GLU A 378 19.12 -6.60 22.45
C GLU A 378 18.91 -5.26 21.74
N THR A 379 19.98 -4.49 21.56
CA THR A 379 19.91 -3.21 20.87
C THR A 379 19.69 -3.46 19.38
N ILE A 380 18.61 -2.89 18.83
CA ILE A 380 18.38 -2.83 17.38
C ILE A 380 19.59 -2.12 16.75
N GLY A 381 20.15 -2.64 15.66
CA GLY A 381 21.38 -2.12 15.05
C GLY A 381 21.35 -0.61 14.73
N ALA A 382 20.14 -0.07 14.52
CA ALA A 382 19.88 1.36 14.35
C ALA A 382 20.26 2.22 15.57
N PHE A 383 20.21 1.69 16.79
CA PHE A 383 20.25 2.48 18.03
C PHE A 383 21.60 2.47 18.73
N HIS A 384 21.86 3.56 19.46
CA HIS A 384 22.96 3.65 20.41
C HIS A 384 22.70 2.75 21.63
N PRO A 385 23.60 1.83 21.99
CA PRO A 385 23.36 0.79 23.01
C PRO A 385 23.14 1.34 24.43
N GLY A 386 23.71 2.51 24.74
CA GLY A 386 23.48 3.20 26.01
C GLY A 386 22.23 4.11 26.04
N GLN A 387 21.53 4.28 24.92
CA GLN A 387 20.41 5.22 24.78
C GLN A 387 19.28 4.60 23.94
N SER A 388 18.91 3.37 24.29
CA SER A 388 17.82 2.61 23.68
C SER A 388 16.97 1.94 24.75
N ALA A 389 15.65 1.94 24.56
CA ALA A 389 14.71 1.28 25.43
C ALA A 389 13.63 0.53 24.66
N ASP A 390 13.25 -0.63 25.20
CA ASP A 390 12.07 -1.37 24.81
C ASP A 390 10.89 -0.91 25.66
N ILE A 391 9.74 -0.75 25.00
CA ILE A 391 8.49 -0.29 25.63
C ILE A 391 7.62 -1.50 25.88
N PHE A 392 7.21 -1.68 27.14
CA PHE A 392 6.37 -2.79 27.58
C PHE A 392 5.04 -2.30 28.12
N ARG A 393 3.99 -3.09 27.90
CA ARG A 393 2.69 -3.00 28.58
C ARG A 393 2.30 -4.41 29.00
N ASP A 394 1.96 -4.61 30.27
CA ASP A 394 1.64 -5.93 30.83
C ASP A 394 2.70 -7.01 30.54
N ASN A 395 3.98 -6.64 30.64
CA ASN A 395 5.16 -7.45 30.27
C ASN A 395 5.26 -7.88 28.80
N LYS A 396 4.41 -7.37 27.91
CA LYS A 396 4.52 -7.57 26.46
C LYS A 396 5.24 -6.38 25.83
N LYS A 397 6.27 -6.63 25.01
CA LYS A 397 6.94 -5.58 24.21
C LYS A 397 5.94 -5.06 23.17
N ILE A 398 5.71 -3.76 23.17
CA ILE A 398 4.79 -3.07 22.25
C ILE A 398 5.50 -2.14 21.28
N GLY A 399 6.77 -1.83 21.53
CA GLY A 399 7.53 -0.89 20.74
C GLY A 399 8.94 -0.64 21.28
N CYS A 400 9.59 0.37 20.74
CA CYS A 400 10.92 0.80 21.12
C CYS A 400 11.12 2.32 20.95
N LEU A 401 12.11 2.86 21.65
CA LEU A 401 12.61 4.23 21.55
C LEU A 401 14.14 4.19 21.61
N GLY A 402 14.83 4.87 20.73
CA GLY A 402 16.28 4.93 20.76
C GLY A 402 16.88 6.14 20.07
N LYS A 403 18.08 6.52 20.52
CA LYS A 403 18.94 7.45 19.79
C LYS A 403 19.59 6.71 18.62
N LEU A 404 19.61 7.32 17.43
CA LEU A 404 20.32 6.77 16.26
C LEU A 404 21.81 6.57 16.57
N HIS A 405 22.38 5.46 16.12
CA HIS A 405 23.77 5.13 16.38
C HIS A 405 24.73 6.15 15.72
N PRO A 406 25.77 6.66 16.40
CA PRO A 406 26.68 7.68 15.85
C PRO A 406 27.40 7.28 14.56
N SER A 407 27.71 5.99 14.38
CA SER A 407 28.29 5.51 13.11
C SER A 407 27.31 5.62 11.95
N LEU A 408 26.02 5.37 12.19
CA LEU A 408 24.96 5.51 11.19
C LEU A 408 24.69 6.99 10.91
N GLN A 409 24.66 7.85 11.92
CA GLN A 409 24.58 9.31 11.73
C GLN A 409 25.67 9.82 10.78
N LYS A 410 26.92 9.40 11.00
CA LYS A 410 28.05 9.75 10.13
C LYS A 410 27.91 9.17 8.72
N GLN A 411 27.48 7.92 8.59
CA GLN A 411 27.29 7.28 7.28
C GLN A 411 26.15 7.93 6.48
N LEU A 412 25.12 8.39 7.17
CA LEU A 412 23.94 9.03 6.59
C LEU A 412 24.13 10.54 6.39
N ASP A 413 25.26 11.12 6.78
CA ASP A 413 25.52 12.57 6.70
C ASP A 413 24.49 13.40 7.49
N VAL A 414 24.24 13.00 8.74
CA VAL A 414 23.32 13.68 9.66
C VAL A 414 24.07 14.14 10.91
N ASP A 415 24.30 15.45 11.02
CA ASP A 415 25.05 16.05 12.13
C ASP A 415 24.24 16.20 13.43
N GLN A 416 22.91 16.28 13.33
CA GLN A 416 22.05 16.49 14.48
C GLN A 416 21.77 15.17 15.22
N GLU A 417 21.51 15.26 16.52
CA GLU A 417 21.05 14.13 17.30
C GLU A 417 19.66 13.70 16.85
N VAL A 418 19.47 12.39 16.62
CA VAL A 418 18.22 11.83 16.12
C VAL A 418 17.71 10.78 17.08
N TYR A 419 16.43 10.90 17.43
CA TYR A 419 15.70 9.95 18.25
C TYR A 419 14.56 9.34 17.42
N LEU A 420 14.44 8.03 17.47
CA LEU A 420 13.48 7.25 16.69
C LEU A 420 12.64 6.40 17.64
N PHE A 421 11.36 6.26 17.33
CA PHE A 421 10.50 5.30 18.02
C PHE A 421 9.59 4.58 17.05
N GLU A 422 9.09 3.42 17.47
CA GLU A 422 8.07 2.66 16.74
C GLU A 422 7.26 1.82 17.73
N ILE A 423 5.93 1.85 17.60
CA ILE A 423 4.96 1.17 18.47
C ILE A 423 3.89 0.50 17.61
N GLY A 424 3.57 -0.76 17.89
CA GLY A 424 2.47 -1.47 17.23
C GLY A 424 1.12 -0.79 17.49
N LEU A 425 0.39 -0.44 16.43
CA LEU A 425 -0.85 0.34 16.55
C LEU A 425 -1.96 -0.41 17.30
N ASN A 426 -1.97 -1.74 17.18
CA ASN A 426 -2.83 -2.65 17.94
C ASN A 426 -2.68 -2.50 19.47
N HIS A 427 -1.56 -1.96 19.95
CA HIS A 427 -1.31 -1.73 21.38
C HIS A 427 -1.78 -0.36 21.89
N LEU A 428 -2.18 0.53 20.98
CA LEU A 428 -2.67 1.88 21.29
C LEU A 428 -4.20 1.95 21.43
N SER A 429 -4.92 0.97 20.90
CA SER A 429 -6.39 0.92 20.92
C SER A 429 -6.91 0.37 22.26
N GLY A 430 -7.95 0.99 22.84
CA GLY A 430 -8.67 0.42 24.00
C GLY A 430 -8.31 0.94 25.40
N ASN A 431 -7.59 2.05 25.53
CA ASN A 431 -7.38 2.70 26.83
C ASN A 431 -8.68 3.36 27.34
N ASP A 432 -9.52 2.59 28.01
CA ASP A 432 -10.64 3.11 28.80
C ASP A 432 -10.07 3.85 30.02
N PHE A 433 -10.12 5.19 30.01
CA PHE A 433 -9.72 6.01 31.15
C PHE A 433 -10.64 5.68 32.34
N LYS A 434 -10.13 4.95 33.33
CA LYS A 434 -10.84 4.75 34.59
C LYS A 434 -10.62 5.98 35.47
N LEU A 435 -11.62 6.86 35.56
CA LEU A 435 -11.62 7.89 36.58
C LEU A 435 -11.59 7.21 37.95
N ASN A 436 -10.53 7.41 38.73
CA ASN A 436 -10.56 7.04 40.13
C ASN A 436 -11.44 8.05 40.87
N THR A 437 -12.63 7.62 41.29
CA THR A 437 -13.64 8.47 41.92
C THR A 437 -13.54 8.50 43.45
N GLU A 438 -12.51 7.88 44.04
CA GLU A 438 -12.33 7.91 45.49
C GLU A 438 -11.89 9.30 45.97
N ILE A 439 -12.79 9.98 46.71
CA ILE A 439 -12.49 11.25 47.36
C ILE A 439 -11.66 10.96 48.61
N LEU A 440 -10.37 11.33 48.58
CA LEU A 440 -9.49 11.25 49.73
C LEU A 440 -9.81 12.39 50.71
N LYS A 441 -10.15 12.06 51.96
CA LYS A 441 -10.63 13.03 52.98
C LYS A 441 -9.53 13.60 53.88
N SER A 442 -8.34 13.00 53.88
CA SER A 442 -7.20 13.40 54.72
C SER A 442 -6.22 14.28 53.95
N VAL A 443 -5.31 14.95 54.64
CA VAL A 443 -4.24 15.75 54.02
C VAL A 443 -3.05 14.84 53.68
N PRO A 444 -2.50 14.89 52.45
CA PRO A 444 -1.29 14.15 52.12
C PRO A 444 -0.07 14.74 52.84
N LEU A 445 0.85 13.86 53.25
CA LEU A 445 2.15 14.21 53.82
C LEU A 445 3.26 13.84 52.84
N GLN A 446 4.33 14.63 52.86
CA GLN A 446 5.52 14.42 52.05
C GLN A 446 6.72 14.13 52.94
N ARG A 447 7.54 13.16 52.51
CA ARG A 447 8.88 12.91 53.05
C ARG A 447 9.85 12.74 51.91
N ASP A 448 11.01 13.37 52.04
CA ASP A 448 12.09 13.23 51.07
C ASP A 448 13.18 12.36 51.68
N ILE A 449 13.71 11.45 50.88
CA ILE A 449 14.87 10.63 51.26
C ILE A 449 15.93 10.70 50.16
N ALA A 450 17.19 10.72 50.56
CA ALA A 450 18.31 10.56 49.64
C ALA A 450 19.04 9.26 49.96
N VAL A 451 19.31 8.44 48.95
CA VAL A 451 20.03 7.18 49.09
C VAL A 451 21.21 7.11 48.14
N LEU A 452 22.32 6.57 48.64
CA LEU A 452 23.49 6.21 47.86
C LEU A 452 23.35 4.78 47.36
N VAL A 453 23.49 4.60 46.06
CA VAL A 453 23.46 3.30 45.37
C VAL A 453 24.64 3.20 44.41
N ASP A 454 24.95 2.00 43.95
CA ASP A 454 25.93 1.81 42.88
C ASP A 454 25.48 2.51 41.58
N GLU A 455 26.45 2.96 40.80
CA GLU A 455 26.22 3.80 39.62
C GLU A 455 25.39 3.08 38.54
N ASP A 456 25.51 1.76 38.45
CA ASP A 456 24.80 0.87 37.53
C ASP A 456 23.35 0.57 37.95
N VAL A 457 22.96 0.85 39.20
CA VAL A 457 21.59 0.63 39.69
C VAL A 457 20.61 1.51 38.92
N VAL A 458 19.67 0.90 38.20
CA VAL A 458 18.66 1.62 37.42
C VAL A 458 17.66 2.28 38.36
N ALA A 459 17.52 3.61 38.27
CA ALA A 459 16.62 4.37 39.14
C ALA A 459 15.14 3.94 39.01
N GLY A 460 14.73 3.52 37.80
CA GLY A 460 13.40 2.96 37.57
C GLY A 460 13.13 1.68 38.39
N ASP A 461 14.11 0.79 38.51
CA ASP A 461 13.96 -0.44 39.29
C ASP A 461 13.76 -0.15 40.78
N VAL A 462 14.43 0.89 41.29
CA VAL A 462 14.26 1.37 42.67
C VAL A 462 12.83 1.84 42.91
N VAL A 463 12.27 2.62 41.97
CA VAL A 463 10.88 3.10 42.05
C VAL A 463 9.89 1.95 41.95
N ASP A 464 10.11 1.02 41.00
CA ASP A 464 9.24 -0.13 40.76
C ASP A 464 9.18 -1.07 41.95
N VAL A 465 10.30 -1.34 42.62
CA VAL A 465 10.36 -2.20 43.81
C VAL A 465 9.52 -1.63 44.96
N VAL A 466 9.61 -0.32 45.20
CA VAL A 466 8.80 0.34 46.24
C VAL A 466 7.31 0.30 45.88
N ARG A 467 6.95 0.62 44.63
CA ARG A 467 5.56 0.60 44.16
C ARG A 467 4.95 -0.81 44.23
N LYS A 468 5.69 -1.84 43.82
CA LYS A 468 5.25 -3.25 43.87
C LYS A 468 5.06 -3.76 45.30
N ARG A 469 5.85 -3.27 46.26
CA ARG A 469 5.75 -3.69 47.66
C ARG A 469 4.42 -3.27 48.29
N ASN A 470 3.77 -2.23 47.76
CA ASN A 470 2.50 -1.70 48.25
C ASN A 470 2.55 -1.37 49.76
N ILE A 471 3.60 -0.67 50.18
CA ILE A 471 3.82 -0.27 51.57
C ILE A 471 2.68 0.65 52.02
N ASN A 472 2.18 0.42 53.22
CA ASN A 472 1.04 1.16 53.75
C ASN A 472 1.23 2.68 53.68
N PHE A 473 0.14 3.35 53.33
CA PHE A 473 0.01 4.81 53.21
C PHE A 473 0.78 5.46 52.04
N ILE A 474 1.73 4.78 51.40
CA ILE A 474 2.43 5.35 50.25
C ILE A 474 1.46 5.41 49.07
N LYS A 475 1.13 6.64 48.66
CA LYS A 475 0.33 6.91 47.46
C LYS A 475 1.20 7.13 46.24
N ASP A 476 2.40 7.66 46.44
CA ASP A 476 3.34 7.85 45.36
C ASP A 476 4.79 7.82 45.85
N PHE A 477 5.67 7.45 44.94
CA PHE A 477 7.10 7.39 45.13
C PHE A 477 7.76 7.82 43.83
N ARG A 478 8.40 8.99 43.82
CA ARG A 478 8.98 9.58 42.61
C ARG A 478 10.40 10.04 42.86
N ILE A 479 11.27 9.86 41.87
CA ILE A 479 12.58 10.48 41.86
C ILE A 479 12.45 11.96 41.50
N PHE A 480 13.21 12.82 42.17
CA PHE A 480 13.27 14.25 41.83
C PHE A 480 14.69 14.77 41.62
N ASP A 481 15.72 14.03 42.06
CA ASP A 481 17.11 14.41 41.80
C ASP A 481 18.03 13.18 41.65
N VAL A 482 19.03 13.30 40.79
CA VAL A 482 20.11 12.34 40.55
C VAL A 482 21.41 13.10 40.59
N TYR A 483 22.21 12.88 41.63
CA TYR A 483 23.49 13.58 41.80
C TYR A 483 24.67 12.62 41.71
N GLN A 484 25.58 12.93 40.78
CA GLN A 484 26.87 12.29 40.58
C GLN A 484 27.93 13.38 40.50
N GLY A 485 28.78 13.48 41.51
CA GLY A 485 29.75 14.57 41.57
C GLY A 485 30.53 14.63 42.87
N GLN A 486 31.09 15.80 43.14
CA GLN A 486 31.91 16.04 44.33
C GLN A 486 31.10 15.74 45.60
N GLY A 487 31.70 14.95 46.51
CA GLY A 487 31.05 14.50 47.74
C GLY A 487 30.37 13.12 47.65
N ILE A 488 30.36 12.48 46.47
CA ILE A 488 29.94 11.09 46.29
C ILE A 488 31.16 10.21 46.04
N ALA A 489 31.20 9.03 46.67
CA ALA A 489 32.26 8.05 46.43
C ALA A 489 32.25 7.61 44.95
N LYS A 490 33.45 7.37 44.40
CA LYS A 490 33.58 6.92 43.00
C LYS A 490 32.82 5.60 42.79
N GLY A 491 32.02 5.51 41.73
CA GLY A 491 31.17 4.36 41.43
C GLY A 491 29.83 4.32 42.18
N LYS A 492 29.52 5.36 42.97
CA LYS A 492 28.20 5.56 43.60
C LYS A 492 27.48 6.75 42.97
N LYS A 493 26.17 6.77 43.13
CA LYS A 493 25.31 7.93 42.83
C LYS A 493 24.29 8.15 43.94
N SER A 494 23.86 9.39 44.11
CA SER A 494 22.81 9.76 45.05
C SER A 494 21.49 9.91 44.30
N LEU A 495 20.47 9.18 44.72
CA LEU A 495 19.10 9.30 44.21
C LEU A 495 18.22 9.91 45.30
N ALA A 496 17.54 11.00 44.98
CA ALA A 496 16.61 11.65 45.90
C ALA A 496 15.16 11.36 45.49
N PHE A 497 14.37 10.92 46.46
CA PHE A 497 13.00 10.47 46.25
C PHE A 497 12.02 11.23 47.14
N LEU A 498 10.88 11.56 46.55
CA LEU A 498 9.71 12.10 47.22
C LEU A 498 8.75 10.95 47.49
N ILE A 499 8.39 10.78 48.76
CA ILE A 499 7.39 9.83 49.25
C ILE A 499 6.12 10.60 49.59
N LEU A 500 5.08 10.41 48.78
CA LEU A 500 3.75 10.97 49.06
C LEU A 500 2.95 9.95 49.86
N MET A 501 2.53 10.33 51.05
CA MET A 501 1.84 9.47 51.99
C MET A 501 0.46 10.00 52.34
N GLN A 502 -0.55 9.14 52.33
CA GLN A 502 -1.92 9.52 52.67
C GLN A 502 -2.74 8.27 53.06
N ASP A 503 -3.65 8.43 54.02
CA ASP A 503 -4.67 7.44 54.34
C ASP A 503 -6.06 7.90 53.86
N THR A 504 -6.95 6.99 53.53
CA THR A 504 -8.27 7.35 53.00
C THR A 504 -9.20 7.96 54.07
N TYR A 505 -9.01 7.61 55.35
CA TYR A 505 -9.95 7.90 56.44
C TYR A 505 -9.39 8.76 57.57
N LYS A 506 -8.08 8.67 57.87
CA LYS A 506 -7.46 9.42 58.97
C LYS A 506 -6.29 10.29 58.51
N THR A 507 -5.97 11.32 59.29
CA THR A 507 -4.69 12.01 59.18
C THR A 507 -3.59 11.10 59.71
N LEU A 508 -2.46 11.04 59.02
CA LEU A 508 -1.30 10.25 59.45
C LEU A 508 -0.60 10.95 60.62
N GLU A 509 -0.25 10.17 61.65
CA GLU A 509 0.61 10.62 62.74
C GLU A 509 2.08 10.37 62.40
N GLU A 510 3.01 11.08 63.05
CA GLU A 510 4.46 10.97 62.77
C GLU A 510 4.97 9.51 62.87
N LYS A 511 4.46 8.75 63.84
CA LYS A 511 4.80 7.33 64.03
C LYS A 511 4.39 6.45 62.83
N ASP A 512 3.29 6.79 62.16
CA ASP A 512 2.82 6.06 60.98
C ASP A 512 3.73 6.39 59.79
N VAL A 513 4.15 7.66 59.67
CA VAL A 513 5.07 8.15 58.64
C VAL A 513 6.44 7.51 58.77
N GLU A 514 7.05 7.59 59.96
CA GLU A 514 8.38 7.01 60.22
C GLU A 514 8.41 5.50 59.94
N LYS A 515 7.33 4.79 60.27
CA LYS A 515 7.22 3.35 60.03
C LYS A 515 7.28 3.01 58.54
N SER A 516 6.50 3.68 57.69
CA SER A 516 6.54 3.42 56.25
C SER A 516 7.84 3.86 55.61
N VAL A 517 8.41 5.01 56.02
CA VAL A 517 9.71 5.48 55.52
C VAL A 517 10.82 4.50 55.89
N THR A 518 10.83 4.00 57.13
CA THR A 518 11.78 2.98 57.58
C THR A 518 11.63 1.68 56.78
N GLU A 519 10.40 1.28 56.45
CA GLU A 519 10.14 0.12 55.59
C GLU A 519 10.70 0.32 54.18
N VAL A 520 10.54 1.51 53.59
CA VAL A 520 11.16 1.87 52.29
C VAL A 520 12.68 1.77 52.38
N ILE A 521 13.31 2.41 53.38
CA ILE A 521 14.77 2.40 53.53
C ILE A 521 15.30 0.97 53.68
N ASN A 522 14.65 0.14 54.49
CA ASN A 522 15.04 -1.26 54.67
C ASN A 522 14.88 -2.08 53.39
N LEU A 523 13.83 -1.84 52.61
CA LEU A 523 13.64 -2.47 51.31
C LEU A 523 14.76 -2.07 50.34
N LEU A 524 15.08 -0.79 50.24
CA LEU A 524 16.14 -0.29 49.36
C LEU A 524 17.52 -0.81 49.77
N LYS A 525 17.79 -0.87 51.09
CA LYS A 525 19.02 -1.44 51.62
C LYS A 525 19.15 -2.93 51.29
N LYS A 526 18.06 -3.68 51.36
CA LYS A 526 18.07 -5.12 51.09
C LYS A 526 18.24 -5.44 49.60
N GLU A 527 17.52 -4.74 48.72
CA GLU A 527 17.46 -5.07 47.29
C GLU A 527 18.59 -4.42 46.48
N PHE A 528 19.08 -3.24 46.91
CA PHE A 528 20.05 -2.45 46.15
C PHE A 528 21.31 -2.05 46.93
N ASN A 529 21.52 -2.60 48.12
CA ASN A 529 22.59 -2.17 49.05
C ASN A 529 22.60 -0.64 49.26
N ALA A 530 21.42 -0.03 49.27
CA ALA A 530 21.28 1.41 49.38
C ALA A 530 21.65 1.91 50.80
N GLU A 531 22.35 3.04 50.87
CA GLU A 531 22.72 3.69 52.12
C GLU A 531 22.04 5.06 52.24
N LEU A 532 21.39 5.33 53.36
CA LEU A 532 20.74 6.63 53.59
C LEU A 532 21.81 7.73 53.64
N ARG A 533 21.62 8.77 52.83
CA ARG A 533 22.42 9.99 52.87
C ARG A 533 21.69 11.00 53.76
N LEU A 534 22.28 11.28 54.93
CA LEU A 534 21.80 12.28 55.87
C LEU A 534 22.04 13.71 55.35
#